data_AF-A0A182FKR9-F1
#
_entry.id   AF-A0A182FKR9-F1
#
_cell.length_a   1.000
_cell.length_b   1.000
_cell.length_c   1.000
_cell.angle_alpha   90.00
_cell.angle_beta   90.00
_cell.angle_gamma   90.00
#
_symmetry.space_group_name_H-M   'P 1'
#
loop_
_entity.id
_entity.type
_entity.pdbx_description
1 polymer ?
#
loop_
_entity_poly.entity_id
_entity_poly.type
_entity_poly.pdbx_seq_one_letter_code
_entity_poly.pdbx_strand_id
1 'polypeptide(L)'
;MSDEYEHVNKSKLKLRVESDIKKKHSKKSKKKSKDKTKMQIVLEDAKKSEQSQRQTTTTPNQPYGRVLTKAEEAFKKMQEKKEHKRIVEKAQMTHKQRVEQFNQHLDSLTEHFDIPKVSWTK
;
A
#
# COMPACT_ATOMS: atom_id res chain seq x y z
N MET A 1 -24.73 38.62 -2.29
CA MET A 1 -24.10 37.35 -1.88
C MET A 1 -23.41 36.78 -3.11
N SER A 2 -22.09 36.72 -3.10
CA SER A 2 -21.30 36.15 -4.21
C SER A 2 -21.37 34.62 -4.16
N ASP A 3 -21.53 34.00 -5.33
CA ASP A 3 -21.68 32.55 -5.46
C ASP A 3 -20.32 31.86 -5.24
N GLU A 4 -20.28 30.91 -4.31
CA GLU A 4 -19.05 30.26 -3.81
C GLU A 4 -18.26 29.53 -4.92
N TYR A 5 -18.90 29.24 -6.06
CA TYR A 5 -18.34 28.48 -7.17
C TYR A 5 -18.00 29.33 -8.41
N GLU A 6 -17.98 30.66 -8.29
CA GLU A 6 -17.65 31.56 -9.41
C GLU A 6 -16.24 31.31 -9.97
N HIS A 7 -15.29 30.89 -9.12
CA HIS A 7 -13.89 30.68 -9.50
C HIS A 7 -13.59 29.27 -10.05
N VAL A 8 -14.58 28.38 -10.11
CA VAL A 8 -14.35 27.00 -10.55
C VAL A 8 -14.45 26.90 -12.07
N ASN A 9 -13.45 26.27 -12.68
CA ASN A 9 -13.38 26.14 -14.13
C ASN A 9 -14.41 25.10 -14.62
N LYS A 10 -15.53 25.57 -15.18
CA LYS A 10 -16.66 24.72 -15.63
C LYS A 10 -16.41 24.02 -16.97
N SER A 11 -15.22 24.17 -17.55
CA SER A 11 -14.88 23.59 -18.84
C SER A 11 -14.60 22.08 -18.75
N LYS A 12 -14.95 21.34 -19.81
CA LYS A 12 -14.73 19.89 -19.89
C LYS A 12 -13.23 19.59 -19.93
N LEU A 13 -12.72 18.89 -18.93
CA LEU A 13 -11.30 18.52 -18.79
C LEU A 13 -10.81 17.75 -20.03
N LYS A 14 -9.92 18.37 -20.82
CA LYS A 14 -9.23 17.72 -21.93
C LYS A 14 -7.86 17.24 -21.46
N LEU A 15 -7.73 15.93 -21.23
CA LEU A 15 -6.44 15.31 -20.97
C LEU A 15 -5.66 15.21 -22.28
N ARG A 16 -4.41 15.64 -22.29
CA ARG A 16 -3.46 15.36 -23.38
C ARG A 16 -3.17 13.86 -23.38
N VAL A 17 -3.95 13.11 -24.14
CA VAL A 17 -3.68 11.69 -24.41
C VAL A 17 -2.82 11.63 -25.66
N GLU A 18 -1.51 11.52 -25.47
CA GLU A 18 -0.55 11.22 -26.53
C GLU A 18 -0.75 9.75 -26.94
N SER A 19 -1.69 9.48 -27.85
CA SER A 19 -1.70 8.19 -28.55
C SER A 19 -2.51 8.22 -29.85
N ASP A 20 -1.80 8.14 -30.97
CA ASP A 20 -2.32 7.70 -32.26
C ASP A 20 -2.83 6.26 -32.15
N ILE A 21 -4.09 6.07 -31.80
CA ILE A 21 -4.70 4.73 -31.79
C ILE A 21 -5.36 4.48 -33.16
N LYS A 22 -4.54 4.00 -34.12
CA LYS A 22 -5.04 3.37 -35.35
C LYS A 22 -5.88 2.13 -35.00
N LYS A 23 -7.05 2.05 -35.62
CA LYS A 23 -8.05 0.98 -35.46
C LYS A 23 -7.56 -0.36 -36.02
N LYS A 24 -8.07 -1.44 -35.41
CA LYS A 24 -8.25 -2.83 -35.91
C LYS A 24 -6.98 -3.59 -36.32
N HIS A 25 -6.56 -4.49 -35.40
CA HIS A 25 -5.85 -5.79 -35.59
C HIS A 25 -4.66 -5.99 -34.62
N SER A 26 -4.89 -6.08 -33.30
CA SER A 26 -3.95 -6.78 -32.39
C SER A 26 -4.48 -6.93 -30.95
N LYS A 27 -5.55 -7.71 -30.74
CA LYS A 27 -6.02 -8.00 -29.37
C LYS A 27 -4.96 -8.72 -28.51
N LYS A 28 -3.98 -9.41 -29.11
CA LYS A 28 -2.95 -10.17 -28.40
C LYS A 28 -1.70 -9.36 -28.01
N SER A 29 -1.26 -8.39 -28.82
CA SER A 29 -0.09 -7.55 -28.47
C SER A 29 -0.45 -6.41 -27.50
N LYS A 30 -1.70 -5.93 -27.52
CA LYS A 30 -2.19 -4.87 -26.61
C LYS A 30 -2.26 -5.29 -25.14
N LYS A 31 -2.43 -6.58 -24.84
CA LYS A 31 -2.41 -7.10 -23.45
C LYS A 31 -0.99 -7.12 -22.88
N LYS A 32 -0.01 -7.56 -23.69
CA LYS A 32 1.41 -7.59 -23.30
C LYS A 32 2.02 -6.20 -23.16
N SER A 33 1.58 -5.21 -23.95
CA SER A 33 2.03 -3.82 -23.76
C SER A 33 1.38 -3.17 -22.54
N LYS A 34 0.08 -3.41 -22.27
CA LYS A 34 -0.60 -2.87 -21.10
C LYS A 34 0.00 -3.37 -19.78
N ASP A 35 0.42 -4.64 -19.70
CA ASP A 35 1.07 -5.17 -18.50
C ASP A 35 2.49 -4.62 -18.30
N LYS A 36 3.25 -4.40 -19.39
CA LYS A 36 4.56 -3.73 -19.32
C LYS A 36 4.41 -2.27 -18.84
N THR A 37 3.44 -1.53 -19.37
CA THR A 37 3.17 -0.15 -18.96
C THR A 37 2.69 -0.09 -17.50
N LYS A 38 1.84 -1.01 -17.06
CA LYS A 38 1.42 -1.09 -15.64
C LYS A 38 2.59 -1.39 -14.70
N MET A 39 3.46 -2.33 -15.06
CA MET A 39 4.67 -2.63 -14.27
C MET A 39 5.61 -1.42 -14.19
N GLN A 40 5.73 -0.66 -15.29
CA GLN A 40 6.55 0.54 -15.33
C GLN A 40 5.97 1.67 -14.47
N ILE A 41 4.63 1.86 -14.48
CA ILE A 41 3.93 2.81 -13.60
C ILE A 41 4.10 2.42 -12.13
N VAL A 42 3.95 1.13 -11.78
CA VAL A 42 4.15 0.65 -10.40
C VAL A 42 5.61 0.83 -9.95
N LEU A 43 6.59 0.63 -10.84
CA LEU A 43 8.00 0.93 -10.54
C LEU A 43 8.26 2.42 -10.37
N GLU A 44 7.64 3.29 -11.18
CA GLU A 44 7.77 4.74 -11.03
C GLU A 44 7.10 5.24 -9.75
N ASP A 45 5.92 4.73 -9.40
CA ASP A 45 5.24 5.06 -8.15
C ASP A 45 6.04 4.58 -6.92
N ALA A 46 6.65 3.39 -6.98
CA ALA A 46 7.54 2.90 -5.92
C ALA A 46 8.81 3.75 -5.77
N LYS A 47 9.39 4.21 -6.90
CA LYS A 47 10.53 5.15 -6.88
C LYS A 47 10.12 6.52 -6.33
N LYS A 48 8.92 7.00 -6.68
CA LYS A 48 8.36 8.24 -6.12
C LYS A 48 8.09 8.11 -4.62
N SER A 49 7.59 6.99 -4.14
CA SER A 49 7.35 6.77 -2.70
C SER A 49 8.64 6.64 -1.89
N GLU A 50 9.68 6.00 -2.44
CA GLU A 50 11.03 5.95 -1.84
C GLU A 50 11.67 7.35 -1.78
N GLN A 51 11.48 8.17 -2.82
CA GLN A 51 11.99 9.53 -2.88
C GLN A 51 11.18 10.49 -1.99
N SER A 52 9.86 10.27 -1.84
CA SER A 52 9.00 11.02 -0.92
C SER A 52 9.22 10.62 0.55
N GLN A 53 9.51 9.36 0.88
CA GLN A 53 9.87 8.98 2.26
C GLN A 53 11.26 9.47 2.69
N ARG A 54 12.17 9.72 1.75
CA ARG A 54 13.41 10.47 2.03
C ARG A 54 13.16 11.98 2.21
N GLN A 55 12.02 12.51 1.78
CA GLN A 55 11.69 13.94 1.81
C GLN A 55 10.68 14.33 2.91
N THR A 56 10.00 13.41 3.58
CA THR A 56 9.05 13.75 4.66
C THR A 56 9.71 14.18 5.98
N THR A 57 11.01 14.42 6.02
CA THR A 57 11.68 15.09 7.16
C THR A 57 12.51 16.30 6.77
N THR A 58 12.39 16.81 5.54
CA THR A 58 13.15 18.00 5.10
C THR A 58 12.22 19.06 4.57
N THR A 59 11.55 19.76 5.49
CA THR A 59 11.24 21.17 5.26
C THR A 59 12.58 21.91 5.09
N PRO A 60 12.80 22.66 4.00
CA PRO A 60 14.11 23.25 3.69
C PRO A 60 14.45 24.48 4.55
N ASN A 61 13.84 24.63 5.74
CA ASN A 61 13.99 25.81 6.58
C ASN A 61 14.03 25.47 8.09
N GLN A 62 14.65 24.35 8.47
CA GLN A 62 14.97 24.03 9.86
C GLN A 62 16.44 23.59 9.95
N PRO A 63 17.32 24.30 10.67
CA PRO A 63 18.76 24.01 10.71
C PRO A 63 19.15 22.74 11.50
N TYR A 64 18.20 21.85 11.79
CA TYR A 64 18.39 20.63 12.55
C TYR A 64 17.48 19.53 12.00
N GLY A 65 17.90 18.92 10.89
CA GLY A 65 17.43 17.59 10.54
C GLY A 65 17.80 16.64 11.68
N ARG A 66 16.84 15.87 12.20
CA ARG A 66 17.08 14.93 13.30
C ARG A 66 18.14 13.90 12.87
N VAL A 67 19.35 14.01 13.41
CA VAL A 67 20.39 13.00 13.25
C VAL A 67 19.94 11.75 14.00
N LEU A 68 19.90 10.62 13.31
CA LEU A 68 19.55 9.34 13.94
C LEU A 68 20.63 8.98 14.96
N THR A 69 20.21 8.46 16.11
CA THR A 69 21.16 7.91 17.08
C THR A 69 21.75 6.61 16.52
N LYS A 70 22.95 6.21 16.99
CA LYS A 70 23.56 4.93 16.61
C LYS A 70 22.62 3.72 16.86
N ALA A 71 21.80 3.81 17.92
CA ALA A 71 20.78 2.80 18.23
C ALA A 71 19.66 2.77 17.18
N GLU A 72 19.20 3.94 16.72
CA GLU A 72 18.17 4.04 15.68
C GLU A 72 18.68 3.58 14.32
N GLU A 73 19.93 3.89 13.97
CA GLU A 73 20.57 3.39 12.75
C GLU A 73 20.68 1.86 12.77
N ALA A 74 21.08 1.27 13.90
CA ALA A 74 21.14 -0.17 14.07
C ALA A 74 19.76 -0.82 13.98
N PHE A 75 18.73 -0.22 14.59
CA PHE A 75 17.35 -0.68 14.50
C PHE A 75 16.83 -0.64 13.05
N LYS A 76 17.07 0.46 12.33
CA LYS A 76 16.66 0.60 10.92
C LYS A 76 17.30 -0.47 10.05
N LYS A 77 18.61 -0.72 10.21
CA LYS A 77 19.32 -1.80 9.50
C LYS A 77 18.74 -3.19 9.83
N MET A 78 18.28 -3.41 11.06
CA MET A 78 17.62 -4.65 11.44
C MET A 78 16.21 -4.76 10.83
N GLN A 79 15.47 -3.65 10.78
CA GLN A 79 14.15 -3.58 10.18
C GLN A 79 14.20 -3.88 8.68
N GLU A 80 15.15 -3.29 7.95
CA GLU A 80 15.38 -3.57 6.51
C GLU A 80 15.64 -5.06 6.26
N LYS A 81 16.45 -5.72 7.11
CA LYS A 81 16.68 -7.17 7.02
C LYS A 81 15.42 -8.00 7.26
N LYS A 82 14.55 -7.57 8.19
CA LYS A 82 13.29 -8.26 8.50
C LYS A 82 12.19 -7.96 7.49
N GLU A 83 12.25 -6.81 6.85
CA GLU A 83 11.27 -6.36 5.87
C GLU A 83 11.19 -7.31 4.70
N HIS A 84 12.33 -7.74 4.14
CA HIS A 84 12.34 -8.73 3.05
C HIS A 84 11.58 -10.02 3.44
N LYS A 85 11.82 -10.54 4.64
CA LYS A 85 11.10 -11.73 5.15
C LYS A 85 9.60 -11.46 5.27
N ARG A 86 9.23 -10.31 5.85
CA ARG A 86 7.82 -9.90 6.02
C ARG A 86 7.11 -9.70 4.68
N ILE A 87 7.79 -9.15 3.67
CA ILE A 87 7.26 -8.98 2.32
C ILE A 87 6.97 -10.35 1.70
N VAL A 88 7.93 -11.28 1.79
CA VAL A 88 7.77 -12.64 1.28
C VAL A 88 6.59 -13.35 1.98
N GLU A 89 6.53 -13.34 3.31
CA GLU A 89 5.43 -13.95 4.08
C GLU A 89 4.06 -13.35 3.74
N LYS A 90 3.97 -12.02 3.63
CA LYS A 90 2.72 -11.35 3.23
C LYS A 90 2.31 -11.67 1.79
N ALA A 91 3.28 -11.86 0.89
CA ALA A 91 3.03 -12.20 -0.51
C ALA A 91 2.63 -13.67 -0.71
N GLN A 92 3.05 -14.56 0.19
CA GLN A 92 2.69 -15.99 0.13
C GLN A 92 1.20 -16.24 0.33
N MET A 93 0.53 -15.39 1.13
CA MET A 93 -0.87 -15.60 1.50
C MET A 93 -1.80 -14.57 0.86
N THR A 94 -2.83 -15.05 0.17
CA THR A 94 -3.92 -14.19 -0.28
C THR A 94 -4.76 -13.71 0.91
N HIS A 95 -5.49 -12.60 0.73
CA HIS A 95 -6.39 -12.10 1.78
C HIS A 95 -7.44 -13.16 2.17
N LYS A 96 -8.01 -13.87 1.19
CA LYS A 96 -8.99 -14.94 1.43
C LYS A 96 -8.41 -16.05 2.32
N GLN A 97 -7.19 -16.52 2.02
CA GLN A 97 -6.52 -17.54 2.84
C GLN A 97 -6.24 -17.03 4.26
N ARG A 98 -5.88 -15.75 4.42
CA ARG A 98 -5.68 -15.15 5.74
C ARG A 98 -6.99 -15.11 6.55
N VAL A 99 -8.10 -14.76 5.89
CA VAL A 99 -9.43 -14.76 6.53
C VAL A 99 -9.86 -16.18 6.87
N GLU A 100 -9.64 -17.14 5.98
CA GLU A 100 -9.96 -18.54 6.22
C GLU A 100 -9.16 -19.12 7.39
N GLN A 101 -7.86 -18.89 7.46
CA GLN A 101 -7.03 -19.29 8.61
C GLN A 101 -7.45 -18.61 9.90
N PHE A 102 -7.84 -17.33 9.83
CA PHE A 102 -8.34 -16.61 10.98
C PHE A 102 -9.66 -17.22 11.47
N ASN A 103 -10.58 -17.55 10.57
CA ASN A 103 -11.84 -18.20 10.93
C ASN A 103 -11.60 -19.61 11.49
N GLN A 104 -10.71 -20.41 10.88
CA GLN A 104 -10.32 -21.71 11.42
C GLN A 104 -9.72 -21.59 12.83
N HIS A 105 -8.93 -20.55 13.08
CA HIS A 105 -8.39 -20.29 14.41
C HIS A 105 -9.49 -19.93 15.41
N LEU A 106 -10.44 -19.06 15.04
CA LEU A 106 -11.58 -18.72 15.88
C LEU A 106 -12.46 -19.94 16.19
N ASP A 107 -12.73 -20.78 15.20
CA ASP A 107 -13.51 -22.02 15.38
C ASP A 107 -12.79 -23.01 16.32
N SER A 108 -11.46 -22.99 16.35
CA SER A 108 -10.66 -23.83 17.25
C SER A 108 -10.55 -23.28 18.67
N LEU A 109 -10.85 -21.99 18.88
CA LEU A 109 -10.74 -21.36 20.19
C LEU A 109 -11.95 -21.74 21.04
N THR A 110 -11.69 -22.00 22.32
CA THR A 110 -12.76 -22.32 23.26
C THR A 110 -13.59 -21.06 23.54
N GLU A 111 -14.91 -21.21 23.51
CA GLU A 111 -15.83 -20.12 23.89
C GLU A 111 -15.65 -19.71 25.36
N HIS A 112 -15.26 -20.66 26.21
CA HIS A 112 -15.10 -20.49 27.65
C HIS A 112 -13.61 -20.59 28.00
N PHE A 113 -13.11 -19.63 28.78
CA PHE A 113 -11.73 -19.54 29.22
C PHE A 113 -11.50 -20.06 30.65
N ASP A 114 -12.57 -20.51 31.32
CA ASP A 114 -12.54 -21.01 32.69
C ASP A 114 -13.52 -22.18 32.85
N ILE A 115 -13.25 -23.03 33.84
CA ILE A 115 -14.02 -24.24 34.10
C ILE A 115 -15.30 -23.84 34.85
N PRO A 116 -16.49 -24.27 34.39
CA PRO A 116 -17.73 -23.97 35.09
C PRO A 116 -17.70 -24.56 36.51
N LYS A 117 -18.22 -23.80 37.48
CA LYS A 117 -18.30 -24.23 38.88
C LYS A 117 -19.35 -25.33 39.05
N VAL A 118 -19.16 -26.20 40.06
CA VAL A 118 -20.03 -27.36 40.31
C VAL A 118 -21.50 -26.96 40.59
N SER A 119 -21.74 -25.76 41.12
CA SER A 119 -23.10 -25.22 41.34
C SER A 119 -23.60 -24.33 40.18
N TRP A 120 -22.84 -24.22 39.08
CA TRP A 120 -23.24 -23.43 37.92
C TRP A 120 -24.40 -24.13 37.21
N THR A 121 -25.59 -23.59 37.39
CA THR A 121 -26.79 -23.94 36.61
C THR A 121 -26.96 -22.91 35.50
N LYS A 122 -27.50 -23.35 34.36
CA LYS A 122 -27.65 -22.53 33.16
C LYS A 122 -28.70 -21.44 33.31
#